data_AF-A9P8L0-F1
#
_entry.id   AF-A9P8L0-F1
#
_cell.length_a   1.000
_cell.length_b   1.000
_cell.length_c   1.000
_cell.angle_alpha   90.00
_cell.angle_beta   90.00
_cell.angle_gamma   90.00
#
_symmetry.space_group_name_H-M   'P 1'
#
loop_
_entity.id
_entity.type
_entity.pdbx_description
1 polymer ?
#
loop_
_entity_poly.entity_id
_entity_poly.type
_entity_poly.pdbx_seq_one_letter_code
_entity_poly.pdbx_strand_id
1 'polypeptide(L)'
;MATSVSSSLVPLLFFARISGLLAAALVIYWALVFKSSFLPQSTSQEDLVYAVLHPLLMVIGFILISGEAILVHRWLPGSRGFKKSVHLCLQGLALACGIFGIWTKFHGNDGIVANFFSLHSWMGLICISLFGAQLCTKTK
;
A
#
# COMPACT_ATOMS: atom_id res chain seq x y z
N MET A 1 -12.85 -6.40 -29.68
CA MET A 1 -13.57 -7.47 -28.96
C MET A 1 -13.73 -7.03 -27.51
N ALA A 2 -14.92 -6.54 -27.13
CA ALA A 2 -15.18 -6.06 -25.78
C ALA A 2 -15.21 -7.27 -24.83
N THR A 3 -14.32 -7.30 -23.83
CA THR A 3 -14.39 -8.31 -22.77
C THR A 3 -15.57 -7.97 -21.88
N SER A 4 -16.69 -8.69 -22.03
CA SER A 4 -17.81 -8.60 -21.12
C SER A 4 -17.35 -9.08 -19.74
N VAL A 5 -17.42 -8.21 -18.74
CA VAL A 5 -17.24 -8.61 -17.34
C VAL A 5 -18.41 -9.53 -17.02
N SER A 6 -18.16 -10.80 -16.66
CA SER A 6 -19.24 -11.71 -16.25
C SER A 6 -20.07 -11.06 -15.14
N SER A 7 -21.39 -11.15 -15.23
CA SER A 7 -22.31 -10.54 -14.27
C SER A 7 -22.06 -10.96 -12.82
N SER A 8 -21.46 -12.13 -12.59
CA SER A 8 -21.06 -12.63 -11.27
C SER A 8 -19.82 -11.95 -10.67
N LEU A 9 -18.99 -11.30 -11.48
CA LEU A 9 -17.77 -10.62 -11.04
C LEU A 9 -18.03 -9.19 -10.58
N VAL A 10 -19.10 -8.57 -11.09
CA VAL A 10 -19.44 -7.19 -10.77
C VAL A 10 -19.71 -7.01 -9.26
N PRO A 11 -20.52 -7.84 -8.58
CA PRO A 11 -20.72 -7.73 -7.14
C PRO A 11 -19.44 -7.88 -6.32
N LEU A 12 -18.55 -8.80 -6.73
CA LEU A 12 -17.26 -9.01 -6.06
C LEU A 12 -16.33 -7.82 -6.20
N LEU A 13 -16.30 -7.18 -7.37
CA LEU A 13 -15.54 -5.95 -7.59
C LEU A 13 -16.08 -4.82 -6.72
N PHE A 14 -17.40 -4.62 -6.67
CA PHE A 14 -18.00 -3.62 -5.78
C PHE A 14 -17.64 -3.88 -4.31
N PHE A 15 -17.75 -5.13 -3.86
CA PHE A 15 -17.38 -5.50 -2.50
C PHE A 15 -15.90 -5.19 -2.18
N ALA A 16 -14.98 -5.53 -3.10
CA ALA A 16 -13.56 -5.21 -2.95
C ALA A 16 -13.30 -3.69 -2.89
N ARG A 17 -14.00 -2.89 -3.71
CA ARG A 17 -13.87 -1.43 -3.71
C ARG A 17 -14.39 -0.80 -2.42
N ILE A 18 -15.57 -1.21 -1.98
CA ILE A 18 -16.19 -0.69 -0.76
C ILE A 18 -15.35 -1.06 0.47
N SER A 19 -14.87 -2.30 0.57
CA SER A 19 -13.96 -2.70 1.65
C SER A 19 -12.64 -1.93 1.61
N GLY A 20 -12.07 -1.69 0.42
CA GLY A 20 -10.87 -0.86 0.27
C GLY A 20 -11.08 0.60 0.69
N LEU A 21 -12.20 1.22 0.28
CA LEU A 21 -12.57 2.58 0.68
C LEU A 21 -12.83 2.68 2.18
N LEU A 22 -13.48 1.68 2.77
CA LEU A 22 -13.70 1.61 4.21
C LEU A 22 -12.35 1.51 4.96
N ALA A 23 -11.44 0.66 4.51
CA ALA A 23 -10.10 0.55 5.09
C ALA A 23 -9.32 1.88 5.01
N ALA A 24 -9.38 2.57 3.87
CA ALA A 24 -8.78 3.90 3.72
C ALA A 24 -9.39 4.92 4.69
N ALA A 25 -10.72 4.97 4.78
CA ALA A 25 -11.43 5.88 5.67
C ALA A 25 -11.08 5.63 7.14
N LEU A 26 -11.01 4.36 7.55
CA LEU A 26 -10.63 3.99 8.92
C LEU A 26 -9.19 4.39 9.25
N VAL A 27 -8.23 4.18 8.34
CA VAL A 27 -6.84 4.58 8.56
C VAL A 27 -6.68 6.11 8.59
N ILE A 28 -7.40 6.84 7.72
CA ILE A 28 -7.41 8.31 7.74
C ILE A 28 -8.05 8.83 9.02
N TYR A 29 -9.19 8.28 9.40
CA TYR A 29 -9.87 8.61 10.65
C TYR A 29 -8.94 8.39 11.84
N TRP A 30 -8.26 7.24 11.88
CA TRP A 30 -7.27 6.94 12.90
C TRP A 30 -6.13 7.96 12.93
N ALA A 31 -5.58 8.29 11.76
CA ALA A 31 -4.50 9.25 11.59
C ALA A 31 -4.88 10.68 11.99
N LEU A 32 -6.16 11.06 11.96
CA LEU A 32 -6.63 12.39 12.33
C LEU A 32 -7.05 12.48 13.80
N VAL A 33 -7.75 11.47 14.31
CA VAL A 33 -8.33 11.49 15.66
C VAL A 33 -7.32 11.09 16.72
N PHE A 34 -6.51 10.06 16.44
CA PHE A 34 -5.64 9.45 17.45
C PHE A 34 -4.19 9.93 17.40
N LYS A 35 -3.83 10.76 16.40
CA LYS A 35 -2.48 11.31 16.23
C LYS A 35 -1.99 12.14 17.42
N SER A 36 -2.90 12.76 18.18
CA SER A 36 -2.58 13.55 19.36
C SER A 36 -2.78 12.80 20.69
N SER A 37 -3.49 11.66 20.70
CA SER A 37 -3.91 11.00 21.94
C SER A 37 -2.93 9.96 22.47
N PHE A 38 -2.06 9.39 21.63
CA PHE A 38 -1.21 8.25 22.02
C PHE A 38 0.27 8.59 22.26
N LEU A 39 0.69 9.85 22.12
CA LEU A 39 2.12 10.18 22.12
C LEU A 39 2.52 11.09 23.29
N PRO A 40 3.60 10.75 24.02
CA PRO A 40 4.13 11.57 25.10
C PRO A 40 4.47 12.97 24.61
N GLN A 41 4.23 13.96 25.47
CA GLN A 41 4.42 15.40 25.23
C GLN A 41 5.87 15.80 24.84
N SER A 42 6.82 14.87 24.94
CA SER A 42 8.25 15.02 24.64
C SER A 42 8.67 14.55 23.23
N THR A 43 7.75 14.07 22.39
CA THR A 43 8.06 13.56 21.04
C THR A 43 8.16 14.72 20.03
N SER A 44 9.19 14.72 19.16
CA SER A 44 9.32 15.76 18.14
C SER A 44 8.14 15.72 17.15
N GLN A 45 7.72 16.88 16.64
CA GLN A 45 6.61 16.95 15.68
C GLN A 45 6.88 16.12 14.41
N GLU A 46 8.15 16.01 14.01
CA GLU A 46 8.59 15.25 12.84
C GLU A 46 8.43 13.74 13.04
N ASP A 47 8.81 13.21 14.21
CA ASP A 47 8.62 11.79 14.55
C ASP A 47 7.14 11.38 14.54
N LEU A 48 6.25 12.28 14.99
CA LEU A 48 4.80 12.08 14.94
C LEU A 48 4.28 11.99 13.50
N VAL A 49 4.79 12.84 12.61
CA VAL A 49 4.41 12.84 11.19
C VAL A 49 4.85 11.52 10.54
N TYR A 50 6.08 11.06 10.80
CA TYR A 50 6.59 9.82 10.24
C TYR A 50 5.88 8.57 10.76
N ALA A 51 5.51 8.54 12.05
CA ALA A 51 4.77 7.44 12.64
C ALA A 51 3.37 7.26 12.04
N VAL A 52 2.71 8.37 11.65
CA VAL A 52 1.41 8.35 10.97
C VAL A 52 1.54 8.11 9.47
N LEU A 53 2.62 8.62 8.85
CA LEU A 53 2.85 8.48 7.42
C LEU A 53 3.17 7.02 7.03
N HIS A 54 3.85 6.27 7.90
CA HIS A 54 4.14 4.84 7.68
C HIS A 54 2.87 4.01 7.39
N PRO A 55 1.88 3.90 8.30
CA PRO A 55 0.67 3.12 8.04
C PRO A 55 -0.19 3.71 6.91
N LEU A 56 -0.20 5.02 6.70
CA LEU A 56 -0.90 5.64 5.56
C LEU A 56 -0.31 5.18 4.22
N LEU A 57 1.02 5.26 4.07
CA LEU A 57 1.72 4.82 2.87
C LEU A 57 1.63 3.31 2.67
N MET A 58 1.70 2.51 3.75
CA MET A 58 1.58 1.06 3.66
C MET A 58 0.15 0.60 3.32
N VAL A 59 -0.88 1.14 3.95
CA VAL A 59 -2.25 0.70 3.69
C VAL A 59 -2.78 1.28 2.39
N ILE A 60 -2.76 2.61 2.25
CA ILE A 60 -3.35 3.26 1.07
C ILE A 60 -2.45 3.07 -0.14
N GLY A 61 -1.16 3.35 0.02
CA GLY A 61 -0.19 3.30 -1.08
C GLY A 61 0.18 1.89 -1.49
N PHE A 62 0.59 1.03 -0.56
CA PHE A 62 1.04 -0.32 -0.91
C PHE A 62 -0.11 -1.32 -1.06
N ILE A 63 -1.00 -1.47 -0.07
CA ILE A 63 -2.05 -2.49 -0.10
C ILE A 63 -3.16 -2.15 -1.10
N LEU A 64 -3.79 -0.97 -1.00
CA LEU A 64 -4.95 -0.65 -1.82
C LEU A 64 -4.58 -0.46 -3.30
N ILE A 65 -3.51 0.28 -3.62
CA ILE A 65 -3.08 0.45 -5.02
C ILE A 65 -2.63 -0.89 -5.64
N SER A 66 -1.94 -1.76 -4.88
CA SER A 66 -1.59 -3.10 -5.37
C SER A 66 -2.82 -3.97 -5.62
N GLY A 67 -3.79 -3.96 -4.70
CA GLY A 67 -5.07 -4.64 -4.88
C GLY A 67 -5.79 -4.18 -6.16
N GLU A 68 -5.77 -2.88 -6.40
CA GLU A 68 -6.29 -2.27 -7.62
C GLU A 68 -5.58 -2.72 -8.89
N ALA A 69 -4.25 -2.72 -8.85
CA ALA A 69 -3.41 -3.19 -9.94
C ALA A 69 -3.74 -4.64 -10.32
N ILE A 70 -3.96 -5.52 -9.34
CA ILE A 70 -4.34 -6.93 -9.57
C ILE A 70 -5.69 -7.02 -10.29
N LEU A 71 -6.65 -6.17 -9.93
CA LEU A 71 -7.99 -6.18 -10.52
C LEU A 71 -8.07 -5.56 -11.92
N VAL A 72 -7.09 -4.74 -12.35
CA VAL A 72 -7.06 -4.06 -13.66
C VAL A 72 -7.42 -4.98 -14.82
N HIS A 73 -6.87 -6.20 -14.85
CA HIS A 73 -7.12 -7.13 -15.95
C HIS A 73 -8.59 -7.55 -16.07
N ARG A 74 -9.33 -7.50 -14.96
CA ARG A 74 -10.72 -7.96 -14.83
C ARG A 74 -11.74 -6.89 -15.18
N TRP A 75 -11.53 -5.64 -14.76
CA TRP A 75 -12.52 -4.58 -14.91
C TRP A 75 -12.19 -3.56 -16.01
N LEU A 76 -10.91 -3.33 -16.31
CA LEU A 76 -10.52 -2.37 -17.33
C LEU A 76 -10.79 -2.97 -18.72
N PRO A 77 -11.59 -2.33 -19.60
CA PRO A 77 -11.65 -2.73 -21.00
C PRO A 77 -10.42 -2.21 -21.74
N GLY A 78 -9.86 -2.98 -22.66
CA GLY A 78 -8.71 -2.55 -23.45
C GLY A 78 -7.85 -3.68 -23.98
N SER A 79 -6.81 -3.32 -24.74
CA SER A 79 -5.84 -4.27 -25.25
C SER A 79 -5.03 -4.92 -24.13
N ARG A 80 -4.52 -6.13 -24.37
CA ARG A 80 -3.67 -6.83 -23.40
C ARG A 80 -2.43 -6.02 -23.02
N GLY A 81 -1.84 -5.31 -23.99
CA GLY A 81 -0.69 -4.43 -23.77
C GLY A 81 -1.02 -3.25 -22.86
N PHE A 82 -2.15 -2.58 -23.10
CA PHE A 82 -2.60 -1.47 -22.26
C PHE A 82 -2.84 -1.91 -20.82
N LYS A 83 -3.57 -3.03 -20.62
CA LYS A 83 -3.80 -3.60 -19.28
C LYS A 83 -2.50 -3.96 -18.56
N LYS A 84 -1.53 -4.56 -19.28
CA LYS A 84 -0.21 -4.89 -18.74
C LYS A 84 0.54 -3.62 -18.29
N SER A 85 0.49 -2.56 -19.09
CA SER A 85 1.13 -1.28 -18.76
C SER A 85 0.52 -0.64 -17.51
N VAL A 86 -0.82 -0.58 -17.43
CA VAL A 86 -1.51 -0.02 -16.25
C VAL A 86 -1.24 -0.85 -15.01
N HIS A 87 -1.28 -2.19 -15.12
CA HIS A 87 -0.93 -3.09 -14.03
C HIS A 87 0.49 -2.82 -13.52
N LEU A 88 1.49 -2.77 -14.41
CA LEU A 88 2.88 -2.53 -14.05
C LEU A 88 3.09 -1.14 -13.43
N CYS A 89 2.43 -0.10 -13.96
CA CYS A 89 2.50 1.26 -13.42
C CYS A 89 1.96 1.32 -11.99
N LEU A 90 0.77 0.75 -11.76
CA LEU A 90 0.16 0.74 -10.42
C LEU A 90 0.96 -0.11 -9.43
N GLN A 91 1.51 -1.25 -9.84
CA GLN A 91 2.41 -2.03 -8.97
C GLN A 91 3.71 -1.29 -8.68
N GLY A 92 4.26 -0.56 -9.66
CA GLY A 92 5.43 0.29 -9.45
C GLY A 92 5.16 1.42 -8.44
N LEU A 93 4.00 2.06 -8.54
CA LEU A 93 3.56 3.07 -7.58
C LEU A 93 3.37 2.47 -6.18
N ALA A 94 2.74 1.29 -6.08
CA ALA A 94 2.56 0.60 -4.81
C ALA A 94 3.91 0.26 -4.15
N LEU A 95 4.88 -0.24 -4.93
CA LEU A 95 6.23 -0.52 -4.45
C LEU A 95 6.94 0.75 -3.96
N ALA A 96 6.85 1.84 -4.72
CA ALA A 96 7.40 3.14 -4.29
C ALA A 96 6.80 3.59 -2.97
N CYS A 97 5.46 3.53 -2.81
CA CYS A 97 4.80 3.84 -1.54
C CYS A 97 5.26 2.92 -0.40
N GLY A 98 5.46 1.62 -0.65
CA GLY A 98 5.97 0.68 0.35
C GLY A 98 7.41 1.03 0.80
N ILE A 99 8.29 1.36 -0.14
CA ILE A 99 9.66 1.79 0.16
C ILE A 99 9.66 3.10 0.97
N PHE A 100 8.86 4.09 0.57
CA PHE A 100 8.75 5.35 1.31
C PHE A 100 8.13 5.14 2.70
N GLY A 101 7.12 4.27 2.84
CA GLY A 101 6.52 3.93 4.13
C GLY A 101 7.53 3.30 5.07
N ILE A 102 8.37 2.38 4.58
CA ILE A 102 9.48 1.84 5.38
C ILE A 102 10.46 2.95 5.74
N TRP A 103 10.88 3.75 4.76
CA TRP A 103 11.84 4.84 4.96
C TRP A 103 11.39 5.82 6.06
N THR A 104 10.11 6.21 6.11
CA THR A 104 9.61 7.11 7.16
C THR A 104 9.76 6.49 8.54
N LYS A 105 9.58 5.16 8.70
CA LYS A 105 9.75 4.52 10.00
C LYS A 105 11.22 4.44 10.45
N PHE A 106 12.15 4.27 9.50
CA PHE A 106 13.59 4.21 9.77
C PHE A 106 14.26 5.59 9.91
N HIS A 107 13.60 6.67 9.49
CA HIS A 107 14.07 8.04 9.70
C HIS A 107 13.78 8.57 11.11
N GLY A 108 12.88 7.95 11.86
CA GLY A 108 12.58 8.34 13.25
C GLY A 108 13.74 8.03 14.20
N ASN A 109 13.86 8.84 15.25
CA ASN A 109 15.04 8.96 16.13
C ASN A 109 15.42 7.69 16.96
N ASP A 110 14.70 6.57 16.82
CA ASP A 110 14.88 5.35 17.63
C ASP A 110 16.07 4.47 17.21
N GLY A 111 16.77 4.81 16.12
CA GLY A 111 17.91 4.07 15.62
C GLY A 111 17.55 2.79 14.84
N ILE A 112 18.43 2.40 13.91
CA ILE A 112 18.24 1.26 13.00
C ILE A 112 18.04 -0.06 13.75
N VAL A 113 18.75 -0.26 14.87
CA VAL A 113 18.77 -1.53 15.60
C VAL A 113 17.44 -1.79 16.33
N ALA A 114 16.81 -0.79 16.93
CA ALA A 114 15.52 -0.95 17.60
C ALA A 114 14.39 -1.29 16.62
N ASN A 115 14.42 -0.69 15.42
CA ASN A 115 13.40 -0.90 14.39
C ASN A 115 13.43 -2.33 13.78
N PHE A 116 14.59 -3.00 13.74
CA PHE A 116 14.75 -4.35 13.18
C PHE A 116 14.55 -5.51 14.18
N PHE A 117 14.24 -5.25 15.44
CA PHE A 117 13.98 -6.33 16.41
C PHE A 117 12.55 -6.91 16.33
N SER A 118 11.62 -6.21 15.67
CA SER A 118 10.23 -6.66 15.59
C SER A 118 10.02 -7.66 14.44
N LEU A 119 9.28 -8.74 14.68
CA LEU A 119 8.88 -9.68 13.62
C LEU A 119 8.19 -8.98 12.43
N HIS A 120 7.43 -7.91 12.70
CA HIS A 120 6.78 -7.09 11.69
C HIS A 120 7.78 -6.49 10.68
N SER A 121 8.91 -5.96 11.17
CA SER A 121 9.95 -5.38 10.30
C SER A 121 10.58 -6.40 9.35
N TRP A 122 10.86 -7.63 9.84
CA TRP A 122 11.39 -8.72 9.03
C TRP A 122 10.40 -9.17 7.96
N MET A 123 9.13 -9.37 8.34
CA MET A 123 8.08 -9.72 7.38
C MET A 123 7.85 -8.63 6.34
N GLY A 124 7.89 -7.35 6.75
CA GLY A 124 7.77 -6.21 5.86
C GLY A 124 8.92 -6.13 4.84
N LEU A 125 10.16 -6.35 5.28
CA LEU A 125 11.33 -6.36 4.40
C LEU A 125 11.26 -7.52 3.39
N ILE A 126 10.90 -8.72 3.83
CA ILE A 126 10.70 -9.88 2.95
C ILE A 126 9.59 -9.58 1.94
N CYS A 127 8.47 -9.00 2.38
CA CYS A 127 7.35 -8.67 1.51
C CYS A 127 7.75 -7.68 0.39
N ILE A 128 8.41 -6.57 0.73
CA ILE A 128 8.87 -5.59 -0.26
C ILE A 128 9.91 -6.19 -1.21
N SER A 129 10.81 -7.04 -0.70
CA SER A 129 11.83 -7.71 -1.52
C SER A 129 11.19 -8.66 -2.54
N LEU A 130 10.25 -9.50 -2.10
CA LEU A 130 9.50 -10.40 -2.98
C LEU A 130 8.64 -9.64 -4.00
N PHE A 131 8.02 -8.54 -3.57
CA PHE A 131 7.22 -7.70 -4.44
C PHE A 131 8.08 -7.04 -5.54
N GLY A 132 9.26 -6.54 -5.19
CA GLY A 132 10.23 -6.02 -6.16
C GLY A 132 10.68 -7.08 -7.17
N ALA A 133 11.00 -8.29 -6.69
CA ALA A 133 11.34 -9.41 -7.57
C ALA A 133 10.17 -9.79 -8.51
N GLN A 134 8.95 -9.80 -7.99
CA GLN A 134 7.75 -10.04 -8.80
C GLN A 134 7.57 -8.95 -9.88
N LEU A 135 7.83 -7.69 -9.57
CA LEU A 135 7.73 -6.60 -10.54
C LEU A 135 8.81 -6.75 -11.65
N CYS A 136 10.06 -7.03 -11.26
CA CYS A 136 11.18 -7.21 -12.20
C CYS A 136 11.01 -8.42 -13.14
N THR A 137 10.30 -9.46 -12.72
CA THR A 137 10.03 -10.63 -13.59
C THR A 137 8.91 -10.35 -14.59
N LYS A 138 8.01 -9.40 -14.33
CA LYS A 138 6.89 -9.04 -15.22
C LYS A 138 7.26 -7.99 -16.28
N THR A 139 8.36 -7.27 -16.07
CA THR A 139 8.90 -6.27 -17.01
C THR A 139 9.79 -6.86 -18.10
N LYS A 140 10.28 -8.10 -17.93
CA LYS A 140 10.88 -8.91 -19.00
C LYS A 140 9.81 -9.54 -19.90
#